data_AF-A0A7K3GUP2-F1
#
_entry.id   AF-A0A7K3GUP2-F1
#
_cell.length_a   1.000
_cell.length_b   1.000
_cell.length_c   1.000
_cell.angle_alpha   90.00
_cell.angle_beta   90.00
_cell.angle_gamma   90.00
#
_symmetry.space_group_name_H-M   'P 1'
#
loop_
_entity.id
_entity.type
_entity.pdbx_description
1 polymer ?
#
loop_
_entity_poly.entity_id
_entity_poly.type
_entity_poly.pdbx_seq_one_letter_code
_entity_poly.pdbx_strand_id
1 'polypeptide(L)'
;MSQQPSRSRSKIEDILPLSPLQEGFVFLGLLHTEGPDLYVGQVAFDLEGPYDGSRMRAAAEALLRRHANLRAGFRQRKNGAWAQLVLHDVDLPWQDADLSALPEDERGPEADRLAAADRARRFDLGRPPLLRFTAIRLSAERVRLVMTNHHIVLDGWSMPVLLRELMALYASSGDPSALPRVRPYRDYLAWLDARDRDAARTAWQGSLAGLDEATFLAPDGPAASTAPEQVSFTVDSEVSGALAAWARGQGVTMNTVVQGAWALALAQATGRDDVVFGATVSGRPPELPGVESMIGLFINTLPVRARLDHAEPLGALFRRLQAEQARLLDHQWAGLADIQRWAGHGELFDTAMVFQNYPVEDGDLTATSAPDRLRVASADIKGGTHFAVNVVATMRGAELSFRVDYRPDLYDEEYARGFGRRMLRVLETLIADADIPVAHLDTLDPSDRERVLVEWNGKRTELPGTPLHQLISEQAGRTPDAIAVVGDSGSLTYAELDGRANQLARHLLEQGLGAEDFVAIALPKSLDAITSMLAVLKTGAAYLPIDPEYPAERISYMLDDARPALTLTEPIPAAAYSDQPSGQITDAER
;
A
#
# COMPACT_ATOMS: atom_id res chain seq x y z
N MET A 1 -46.85 8.93 55.17
CA MET A 1 -46.08 10.10 54.73
C MET A 1 -44.83 9.60 54.03
N SER A 2 -44.85 9.70 52.71
CA SER A 2 -43.82 9.22 51.79
C SER A 2 -42.54 10.07 51.90
N GLN A 3 -41.39 9.43 52.06
CA GLN A 3 -40.11 10.01 51.62
C GLN A 3 -39.79 9.40 50.27
N GLN A 4 -39.88 10.22 49.22
CA GLN A 4 -39.44 9.87 47.88
C GLN A 4 -37.91 9.72 47.87
N PRO A 5 -37.36 8.74 47.13
CA PRO A 5 -35.93 8.71 46.85
C PRO A 5 -35.58 9.90 45.96
N SER A 6 -34.62 10.70 46.43
CA SER A 6 -33.90 11.69 45.63
C SER A 6 -33.45 11.04 44.32
N ARG A 7 -34.06 11.43 43.20
CA ARG A 7 -33.57 11.11 41.86
C ARG A 7 -32.18 11.74 41.74
N SER A 8 -31.13 10.92 41.83
CA SER A 8 -29.80 11.28 41.33
C SER A 8 -29.98 11.95 39.98
N ARG A 9 -29.67 13.25 39.89
CA ARG A 9 -29.61 13.96 38.60
C ARG A 9 -28.64 13.16 37.74
N SER A 10 -29.14 12.66 36.62
CA SER A 10 -28.33 11.93 35.63
C SER A 10 -27.05 12.74 35.34
N LYS A 11 -25.87 12.13 35.51
CA LYS A 11 -24.59 12.72 35.10
C LYS A 11 -24.46 12.85 33.57
N ILE A 12 -25.39 12.23 32.83
CA ILE A 12 -25.44 12.21 31.38
C ILE A 12 -26.17 13.45 30.88
N GLU A 13 -25.48 14.24 30.05
CA GLU A 13 -26.01 15.39 29.32
C GLU A 13 -26.73 14.95 28.04
N ASP A 14 -26.16 13.97 27.33
CA ASP A 14 -26.67 13.52 26.03
C ASP A 14 -26.33 12.06 25.71
N ILE A 15 -27.11 11.44 24.84
CA ILE A 15 -26.84 10.11 24.26
C ILE A 15 -26.95 10.20 22.75
N LEU A 16 -25.83 10.01 22.05
CA LEU A 16 -25.72 10.22 20.62
C LEU A 16 -25.33 8.92 19.88
N PRO A 17 -25.75 8.75 18.61
CA PRO A 17 -25.20 7.68 17.76
C PRO A 17 -23.72 7.94 17.47
N LEU A 18 -23.00 6.94 16.97
CA LEU A 18 -21.61 7.11 16.54
C LEU A 18 -21.58 7.66 15.11
N SER A 19 -20.54 8.43 14.78
CA SER A 19 -20.21 8.67 13.37
C SER A 19 -19.56 7.42 12.76
N PRO A 20 -19.51 7.28 11.43
CA PRO A 20 -19.07 6.04 10.80
C PRO A 20 -17.65 5.62 11.18
N LEU A 21 -16.71 6.56 11.26
CA LEU A 21 -15.35 6.23 11.66
C LEU A 21 -15.23 5.94 13.18
N GLN A 22 -16.09 6.53 14.02
CA GLN A 22 -16.14 6.17 15.43
C GLN A 22 -16.55 4.70 15.62
N GLU A 23 -17.49 4.19 14.80
CA GLU A 23 -17.85 2.76 14.81
C GLU A 23 -16.64 1.89 14.44
N GLY A 24 -15.88 2.29 13.42
CA GLY A 24 -14.64 1.62 13.01
C GLY A 24 -13.60 1.55 14.14
N PHE A 25 -13.36 2.65 14.85
CA PHE A 25 -12.42 2.68 15.97
C PHE A 25 -12.87 1.84 17.17
N VAL A 26 -14.16 1.84 17.49
CA VAL A 26 -14.70 0.94 18.53
C VAL A 26 -14.45 -0.52 18.13
N PHE A 27 -14.72 -0.88 16.88
CA PHE A 27 -14.50 -2.24 16.39
C PHE A 27 -13.02 -2.64 16.47
N LEU A 28 -12.10 -1.79 16.01
CA LEU A 28 -10.66 -2.04 16.11
C LEU A 28 -10.19 -2.16 17.57
N GLY A 29 -10.72 -1.33 18.48
CA GLY A 29 -10.41 -1.42 19.90
C GLY A 29 -10.88 -2.72 20.56
N LEU A 30 -11.95 -3.35 20.03
CA LEU A 30 -12.41 -4.66 20.49
C LEU A 30 -11.55 -5.81 19.95
N LEU A 31 -10.99 -5.67 18.75
CA LEU A 31 -10.10 -6.68 18.15
C LEU A 31 -8.68 -6.63 18.72
N HIS A 32 -8.20 -5.45 19.10
CA HIS A 32 -6.82 -5.23 19.55
C HIS A 32 -6.76 -4.82 21.02
N THR A 33 -6.83 -5.81 21.91
CA THR A 33 -6.75 -5.58 23.37
C THR A 33 -5.34 -5.57 23.94
N GLU A 34 -4.34 -6.00 23.15
CA GLU A 34 -2.93 -6.13 23.56
C GLU A 34 -2.02 -5.24 22.70
N GLY A 35 -0.85 -4.87 23.22
CA GLY A 35 0.10 -3.96 22.55
C GLY A 35 -0.27 -2.47 22.64
N PRO A 36 0.48 -1.57 21.99
CA PRO A 36 0.15 -0.14 21.91
C PRO A 36 -1.14 0.09 21.10
N ASP A 37 -1.94 1.07 21.52
CA ASP A 37 -3.11 1.51 20.77
C ASP A 37 -2.70 2.58 19.75
N LEU A 38 -2.76 2.22 18.46
CA LEU A 38 -2.29 3.07 17.36
C LEU A 38 -3.11 4.36 17.19
N TYR A 39 -4.32 4.40 17.75
CA TYR A 39 -5.21 5.57 17.69
C TYR A 39 -5.09 6.49 18.91
N VAL A 40 -4.14 6.20 19.81
CA VAL A 40 -3.69 7.16 20.81
C VAL A 40 -2.71 8.13 20.15
N GLY A 41 -3.25 9.31 19.84
CA GLY A 41 -2.49 10.46 19.36
C GLY A 41 -1.90 11.25 20.50
N GLN A 42 -0.71 11.79 20.30
CA GLN A 42 -0.04 12.66 21.26
C GLN A 42 0.55 13.86 20.54
N VAL A 43 0.39 15.05 21.12
CA VAL A 43 1.08 16.25 20.67
C VAL A 43 1.81 16.88 21.84
N ALA A 44 3.11 17.09 21.68
CA ALA A 44 3.97 17.75 22.67
C ALA A 44 4.32 19.16 22.18
N PHE A 45 4.02 20.17 23.01
CA PHE A 45 4.33 21.58 22.74
C PHE A 45 5.44 22.05 23.66
N ASP A 46 6.49 22.65 23.12
CA ASP A 46 7.44 23.39 23.96
C ASP A 46 6.94 24.82 24.13
N LEU A 47 6.66 25.20 25.37
CA LEU A 47 6.21 26.53 25.76
C LEU A 47 7.39 27.29 26.36
N GLU A 48 7.66 28.49 25.81
CA GLU A 48 8.68 29.41 26.29
C GLU A 48 8.03 30.66 26.88
N GLY A 49 8.46 31.06 28.09
CA GLY A 49 7.99 32.28 28.77
C GLY A 49 7.42 32.02 30.17
N PRO A 50 6.70 33.00 30.76
CA PRO A 50 6.15 32.91 32.12
C PRO A 50 4.95 31.95 32.16
N TYR A 51 5.25 30.66 32.29
CA TYR A 51 4.25 29.59 32.38
C TYR A 51 3.63 29.50 33.78
N ASP A 52 2.30 29.60 33.84
CA ASP A 52 1.49 29.34 35.03
C ASP A 52 0.70 28.04 34.86
N GLY A 53 1.11 26.99 35.58
CA GLY A 53 0.47 25.68 35.50
C GLY A 53 -0.98 25.68 35.99
N SER A 54 -1.32 26.50 36.98
CA SER A 54 -2.69 26.59 37.50
C SER A 54 -3.63 27.20 36.46
N ARG A 55 -3.15 28.22 35.75
CA ARG A 55 -3.86 28.89 34.67
C ARG A 55 -4.01 27.99 33.44
N MET A 56 -2.97 27.24 33.08
CA MET A 56 -3.05 26.27 31.97
C MET A 56 -4.01 25.13 32.28
N ARG A 57 -3.99 24.60 33.50
CA ARG A 57 -4.97 23.60 33.93
C ARG A 57 -6.39 24.14 33.88
N ALA A 58 -6.63 25.35 34.39
CA ALA A 58 -7.95 25.99 34.33
C ALA A 58 -8.43 26.20 32.88
N ALA A 59 -7.52 26.57 31.97
CA ALA A 59 -7.81 26.70 30.55
C ALA A 59 -8.21 25.36 29.91
N ALA A 60 -7.46 24.28 30.20
CA ALA A 60 -7.78 22.94 29.70
C ALA A 60 -9.11 22.40 30.27
N GLU A 61 -9.41 22.66 31.54
CA GLU A 61 -10.71 22.32 32.14
C GLU A 61 -11.87 23.13 31.52
N ALA A 62 -11.66 24.41 31.22
CA ALA A 62 -12.65 25.25 30.53
C ALA A 62 -12.90 24.76 29.09
N LEU A 63 -11.84 24.37 28.38
CA LEU A 63 -11.92 23.77 27.06
C LEU A 63 -12.75 22.47 27.08
N LEU A 64 -12.51 21.61 28.06
CA LEU A 64 -13.25 20.35 28.23
C LEU A 64 -14.75 20.58 28.51
N ARG A 65 -15.09 21.57 29.35
CA ARG A 65 -16.50 21.95 29.61
C ARG A 65 -17.18 22.52 28.36
N ARG A 66 -16.44 23.30 27.58
CA ARG A 66 -16.91 24.00 26.38
C ARG A 66 -17.27 23.03 25.24
N HIS A 67 -16.57 21.90 25.12
CA HIS A 67 -16.74 20.95 24.02
C HIS A 67 -17.33 19.62 24.50
N ALA A 68 -18.61 19.40 24.23
CA ALA A 68 -19.35 18.20 24.66
C ALA A 68 -18.74 16.88 24.16
N ASN A 69 -18.22 16.83 22.94
CA ASN A 69 -17.57 15.65 22.35
C ASN A 69 -16.30 15.21 23.12
N LEU A 70 -15.58 16.14 23.77
CA LEU A 70 -14.40 15.79 24.58
C LEU A 70 -14.79 15.11 25.91
N ARG A 71 -16.05 15.25 26.33
CA ARG A 71 -16.65 14.61 27.52
C ARG A 71 -17.38 13.30 27.17
N ALA A 72 -17.28 12.83 25.92
CA ALA A 72 -17.97 11.64 25.45
C ALA A 72 -17.22 10.35 25.79
N GLY A 73 -17.95 9.35 26.29
CA GLY A 73 -17.50 7.96 26.38
C GLY A 73 -18.35 7.03 25.53
N PHE A 74 -17.79 5.91 25.08
CA PHE A 74 -18.42 4.98 24.15
C PHE A 74 -18.80 3.70 24.88
N ARG A 75 -20.09 3.35 24.86
CA ARG A 75 -20.62 2.16 25.54
C ARG A 75 -21.60 1.41 24.66
N GLN A 76 -21.57 0.08 24.77
CA GLN A 76 -22.56 -0.77 24.12
C GLN A 76 -23.87 -0.74 24.91
N ARG A 77 -24.98 -0.55 24.20
CA ARG A 77 -26.34 -0.62 24.72
C ARG A 77 -26.77 -2.07 24.84
N LYS A 78 -27.83 -2.34 25.61
CA LYS A 78 -28.38 -3.69 25.82
C LYS A 78 -28.83 -4.40 24.52
N ASN A 79 -29.13 -3.64 23.46
CA ASN A 79 -29.50 -4.15 22.15
C ASN A 79 -28.29 -4.42 21.24
N GLY A 80 -27.06 -4.31 21.75
CA GLY A 80 -25.82 -4.52 21.00
C GLY A 80 -25.30 -3.30 20.24
N ALA A 81 -26.11 -2.24 20.08
CA ALA A 81 -25.68 -1.02 19.40
C ALA A 81 -24.76 -0.16 20.28
N TRP A 82 -23.74 0.46 19.70
CA TRP A 82 -22.88 1.40 20.41
C TRP A 82 -23.49 2.79 20.46
N ALA A 83 -23.20 3.54 21.52
CA ALA A 83 -23.61 4.92 21.67
C ALA A 83 -22.53 5.76 22.36
N GLN A 84 -22.53 7.05 22.05
CA GLN A 84 -21.79 8.08 22.75
C GLN A 84 -22.60 8.54 23.97
N LEU A 85 -22.01 8.47 25.15
CA LEU A 85 -22.52 9.00 26.39
C LEU A 85 -21.77 10.29 26.70
N VAL A 86 -22.43 11.44 26.53
CA VAL A 86 -21.87 12.75 26.87
C VAL A 86 -22.19 13.06 28.32
N LEU A 87 -21.18 13.33 29.13
CA LEU A 87 -21.36 13.66 30.55
C LEU A 87 -21.35 15.18 30.77
N HIS A 88 -22.12 15.64 31.77
CA HIS A 88 -22.17 17.05 32.16
C HIS A 88 -20.82 17.57 32.66
N ASP A 89 -20.12 16.80 33.48
CA ASP A 89 -18.82 17.17 34.01
C ASP A 89 -17.94 15.92 34.08
N VAL A 90 -16.67 16.09 33.74
CA VAL A 90 -15.64 15.06 33.88
C VAL A 90 -14.37 15.72 34.41
N ASP A 91 -13.66 15.01 35.29
CA ASP A 91 -12.39 15.49 35.83
C ASP A 91 -11.31 15.35 34.76
N LEU A 92 -10.54 16.43 34.52
CA LEU A 92 -9.42 16.41 33.58
C LEU A 92 -8.23 15.64 34.18
N PRO A 93 -7.77 14.53 33.57
CA PRO A 93 -6.53 13.90 33.98
C PRO A 93 -5.35 14.81 33.65
N TRP A 94 -4.67 15.29 34.70
CA TRP A 94 -3.53 16.21 34.62
C TRP A 94 -2.37 15.66 35.43
N GLN A 95 -1.16 15.70 34.86
CA GLN A 95 0.07 15.32 35.54
C GLN A 95 1.12 16.43 35.42
N ASP A 96 1.81 16.73 36.51
CA ASP A 96 2.97 17.62 36.52
C ASP A 96 4.25 16.80 36.74
N ALA A 97 5.30 17.13 36.01
CA ALA A 97 6.65 16.60 36.18
C ALA A 97 7.65 17.75 36.18
N ASP A 98 8.64 17.69 37.08
CA ASP A 98 9.70 18.70 37.15
C ASP A 98 11.06 18.05 36.89
N LEU A 99 11.65 18.40 35.74
CA LEU A 99 12.97 17.94 35.31
C LEU A 99 14.02 19.05 35.45
N SER A 100 13.66 20.22 35.99
CA SER A 100 14.58 21.37 36.08
C SER A 100 15.80 21.10 36.96
N ALA A 101 15.72 20.10 37.85
CA ALA A 101 16.83 19.65 38.69
C ALA A 101 17.82 18.71 37.96
N LEU A 102 17.46 18.17 36.79
CA LEU A 102 18.36 17.32 35.99
C LEU A 102 19.41 18.15 35.23
N PRO A 103 20.55 17.55 34.85
CA PRO A 103 21.47 18.13 33.86
C PRO A 103 20.75 18.48 32.55
N GLU A 104 21.12 19.60 31.91
CA GLU A 104 20.41 20.14 30.74
C GLU A 104 20.32 19.15 29.57
N ASP A 105 21.39 18.38 29.36
CA ASP A 105 21.50 17.33 28.34
C ASP A 105 20.61 16.10 28.62
N GLU A 106 20.23 15.87 29.88
CA GLU A 106 19.34 14.76 30.27
C GLU A 106 17.85 15.15 30.24
N ARG A 107 17.51 16.45 30.32
CA ARG A 107 16.12 16.92 30.43
C ARG A 107 15.27 16.58 29.21
N GLY A 108 15.80 16.81 28.01
CA GLY A 108 15.10 16.53 26.75
C GLY A 108 14.77 15.04 26.59
N PRO A 109 15.78 14.15 26.64
CA PRO A 109 15.57 12.71 26.57
C PRO A 109 14.61 12.17 27.64
N GLU A 110 14.68 12.68 28.87
CA GLU A 110 13.77 12.25 29.93
C GLU A 110 12.34 12.76 29.71
N ALA A 111 12.17 13.97 29.17
CA ALA A 111 10.85 14.47 28.78
C ALA A 111 10.22 13.63 27.67
N ASP A 112 11.02 13.22 26.67
CA ASP A 112 10.59 12.32 25.60
C ASP A 112 10.21 10.94 26.16
N ARG A 113 10.99 10.41 27.11
CA ARG A 113 10.68 9.16 27.80
C ARG A 113 9.35 9.24 28.56
N LEU A 114 9.10 10.34 29.28
CA LEU A 114 7.84 10.56 29.99
C LEU A 114 6.65 10.70 29.02
N ALA A 115 6.83 11.42 27.90
CA ALA A 115 5.81 11.54 26.87
C ALA A 115 5.49 10.17 26.23
N ALA A 116 6.51 9.38 25.89
CA ALA A 116 6.36 8.04 25.33
C ALA A 116 5.67 7.07 26.33
N ALA A 117 6.07 7.11 27.60
CA ALA A 117 5.44 6.33 28.66
C ALA A 117 3.97 6.74 28.85
N ASP A 118 3.66 8.04 28.76
CA ASP A 118 2.28 8.50 28.74
C ASP A 118 1.52 7.93 27.54
N ARG A 119 2.03 8.06 26.32
CA ARG A 119 1.38 7.60 25.09
C ARG A 119 1.07 6.10 25.11
N ALA A 120 1.94 5.29 25.70
CA ALA A 120 1.74 3.84 25.84
C ALA A 120 0.53 3.46 26.72
N ARG A 121 0.03 4.37 27.56
CA ARG A 121 -1.16 4.11 28.40
C ARG A 121 -2.44 4.24 27.59
N ARG A 122 -3.11 3.10 27.35
CA ARG A 122 -4.41 3.03 26.66
C ARG A 122 -5.52 3.79 27.38
N PHE A 123 -6.53 4.20 26.62
CA PHE A 123 -7.79 4.70 27.15
C PHE A 123 -8.84 3.59 27.24
N ASP A 124 -9.67 3.57 28.29
CA ASP A 124 -10.94 2.82 28.29
C ASP A 124 -11.98 3.70 27.61
N LEU A 125 -12.42 3.29 26.41
CA LEU A 125 -13.29 4.09 25.56
C LEU A 125 -14.57 4.58 26.23
N GLY A 126 -15.09 3.92 27.26
CA GLY A 126 -16.28 4.42 27.95
C GLY A 126 -16.03 5.00 29.33
N ARG A 127 -14.78 5.31 29.69
CA ARG A 127 -14.42 6.15 30.83
C ARG A 127 -13.90 7.51 30.31
N PRO A 128 -14.80 8.47 30.04
CA PRO A 128 -14.37 9.80 29.63
C PRO A 128 -13.68 10.55 30.79
N PRO A 129 -12.82 11.54 30.48
CA PRO A 129 -12.48 12.00 29.14
C PRO A 129 -11.41 11.13 28.46
N LEU A 130 -11.46 11.05 27.13
CA LEU A 130 -10.44 10.37 26.31
C LEU A 130 -9.32 11.34 25.88
N LEU A 131 -8.93 12.19 26.83
CA LEU A 131 -7.97 13.29 26.70
C LEU A 131 -7.28 13.48 28.04
N ARG A 132 -5.95 13.69 28.04
CA ARG A 132 -5.15 14.00 29.23
C ARG A 132 -3.99 14.92 28.90
N PHE A 133 -3.47 15.59 29.93
CA PHE A 133 -2.31 16.48 29.81
C PHE A 133 -1.21 16.10 30.80
N THR A 134 0.03 16.24 30.34
CA THR A 134 1.24 16.18 31.18
C THR A 134 2.07 17.43 30.96
N ALA A 135 2.25 18.25 32.00
CA ALA A 135 3.12 19.42 31.98
C ALA A 135 4.49 19.06 32.55
N ILE A 136 5.54 19.17 31.72
CA ILE A 136 6.92 18.80 32.07
C ILE A 136 7.75 20.07 32.13
N ARG A 137 8.16 20.49 33.33
CA ARG A 137 9.02 21.66 33.53
C ARG A 137 10.47 21.31 33.20
N LEU A 138 11.04 21.99 32.20
CA LEU A 138 12.44 21.83 31.77
C LEU A 138 13.34 22.93 32.36
N SER A 139 12.80 24.13 32.56
CA SER A 139 13.48 25.23 33.25
C SER A 139 12.46 26.21 33.84
N ALA A 140 12.94 27.32 34.41
CA ALA A 140 12.06 28.40 34.88
C ALA A 140 11.19 29.00 33.75
N GLU A 141 11.68 29.00 32.51
CA GLU A 141 11.02 29.62 31.35
C GLU A 141 10.66 28.61 30.23
N ARG A 142 10.90 27.31 30.43
CA ARG A 142 10.60 26.27 29.44
C ARG A 142 9.76 25.15 30.06
N VAL A 143 8.61 24.88 29.45
CA VAL A 143 7.71 23.80 29.83
C VAL A 143 7.28 23.04 28.58
N ARG A 144 7.40 21.73 28.59
CA ARG A 144 6.81 20.86 27.58
C ARG A 144 5.41 20.45 28.02
N LEU A 145 4.39 20.89 27.30
CA LEU A 145 3.00 20.48 27.52
C LEU A 145 2.66 19.34 26.56
N VAL A 146 2.44 18.15 27.10
CA VAL A 146 2.06 16.95 26.33
C VAL A 146 0.56 16.75 26.44
N MET A 147 -0.13 16.74 25.30
CA MET A 147 -1.55 16.43 25.20
C MET A 147 -1.73 15.09 24.51
N THR A 148 -2.34 14.14 25.22
CA THR A 148 -2.60 12.78 24.70
C THR A 148 -4.09 12.54 24.62
N ASN A 149 -4.57 12.04 23.49
CA ASN A 149 -5.98 11.79 23.23
C ASN A 149 -6.18 10.50 22.44
N HIS A 150 -7.39 9.96 22.47
CA HIS A 150 -7.80 8.95 21.50
C HIS A 150 -8.48 9.64 20.31
N HIS A 151 -8.10 9.27 19.07
CA HIS A 151 -8.67 9.85 17.85
C HIS A 151 -10.20 9.76 17.73
N ILE A 152 -10.87 8.92 18.52
CA ILE A 152 -12.33 8.76 18.49
C ILE A 152 -13.09 10.03 18.91
N VAL A 153 -12.46 10.94 19.67
CA VAL A 153 -13.06 12.21 20.12
C VAL A 153 -12.64 13.42 19.28
N LEU A 154 -11.53 13.34 18.54
CA LEU A 154 -11.00 14.43 17.74
C LEU A 154 -10.12 13.95 16.57
N ASP A 155 -10.22 14.65 15.44
CA ASP A 155 -9.38 14.45 14.25
C ASP A 155 -8.23 15.47 14.13
N GLY A 156 -7.36 15.27 13.14
CA GLY A 156 -6.25 16.17 12.86
C GLY A 156 -6.68 17.60 12.49
N TRP A 157 -7.87 17.78 11.92
CA TRP A 157 -8.41 19.12 11.62
C TRP A 157 -8.81 19.86 12.91
N SER A 158 -9.31 19.13 13.91
CA SER A 158 -9.69 19.67 15.21
C SER A 158 -8.49 20.16 16.02
N MET A 159 -7.29 19.63 15.77
CA MET A 159 -6.08 19.90 16.56
C MET A 159 -5.65 21.38 16.57
N PRO A 160 -5.48 22.05 15.42
CA PRO A 160 -5.17 23.49 15.41
C PRO A 160 -6.27 24.35 16.06
N VAL A 161 -7.55 23.99 15.87
CA VAL A 161 -8.68 24.69 16.50
C VAL A 161 -8.60 24.58 18.02
N LEU A 162 -8.37 23.35 18.52
CA LEU A 162 -8.25 23.04 19.94
C LEU A 162 -7.10 23.83 20.57
N LEU A 163 -5.92 23.86 19.94
CA LEU A 163 -4.77 24.58 20.48
C LEU A 163 -5.02 26.09 20.53
N ARG A 164 -5.60 26.68 19.47
CA ARG A 164 -5.94 28.11 19.46
C ARG A 164 -6.91 28.46 20.60
N GLU A 165 -7.94 27.64 20.80
CA GLU A 165 -8.87 27.86 21.92
C GLU A 165 -8.21 27.66 23.28
N LEU A 166 -7.33 26.66 23.44
CA LEU A 166 -6.58 26.44 24.68
C LEU A 166 -5.72 27.66 25.03
N MET A 167 -5.01 28.24 24.07
CA MET A 167 -4.17 29.41 24.29
C MET A 167 -4.98 30.69 24.56
N ALA A 168 -6.15 30.85 23.92
CA ALA A 168 -7.07 31.94 24.24
C ALA A 168 -7.69 31.79 25.64
N LEU A 169 -8.01 30.57 26.05
CA LEU A 169 -8.47 30.25 27.41
C LEU A 169 -7.36 30.46 28.44
N TYR A 170 -6.11 30.13 28.10
CA TYR A 170 -4.97 30.47 28.94
C TYR A 170 -4.91 31.99 29.13
N ALA A 171 -4.93 32.76 28.05
CA ALA A 171 -4.88 34.23 28.09
C ALA A 171 -6.00 34.87 28.95
N SER A 172 -7.16 34.22 29.04
CA SER A 172 -8.32 34.71 29.81
C SER A 172 -8.52 34.02 31.16
N SER A 173 -7.55 33.21 31.61
CA SER A 173 -7.64 32.44 32.86
C SER A 173 -8.86 31.52 32.94
N GLY A 174 -9.21 30.93 31.80
CA GLY A 174 -10.31 29.98 31.64
C GLY A 174 -11.67 30.61 31.33
N ASP A 175 -11.75 31.93 31.07
CA ASP A 175 -13.00 32.58 30.68
C ASP A 175 -13.28 32.41 29.16
N PRO A 176 -14.32 31.66 28.76
CA PRO A 176 -14.64 31.44 27.36
C PRO A 176 -15.38 32.61 26.70
N SER A 177 -15.63 33.73 27.39
CA SER A 177 -16.50 34.83 26.92
C SER A 177 -16.06 35.45 25.58
N ALA A 178 -14.75 35.48 25.31
CA ALA A 178 -14.19 36.02 24.06
C ALA A 178 -14.22 35.02 22.89
N LEU A 179 -14.52 33.74 23.15
CA LEU A 179 -14.54 32.70 22.12
C LEU A 179 -15.93 32.60 21.46
N PRO A 180 -16.00 32.31 20.14
CA PRO A 180 -17.27 32.12 19.43
C PRO A 180 -18.15 31.04 20.06
N ARG A 181 -19.45 31.01 19.74
CA ARG A 181 -20.31 29.91 20.19
C ARG A 181 -19.94 28.61 19.46
N VAL A 182 -19.78 27.52 20.20
CA VAL A 182 -19.54 26.18 19.62
C VAL A 182 -20.85 25.63 19.05
N ARG A 183 -20.79 25.15 17.81
CA ARG A 183 -21.87 24.33 17.25
C ARG A 183 -21.81 22.92 17.84
N PRO A 184 -22.91 22.38 18.40
CA PRO A 184 -22.92 21.04 18.99
C PRO A 184 -22.64 19.94 17.96
N TYR A 185 -21.86 18.92 18.33
CA TYR A 185 -21.58 17.75 17.47
C TYR A 185 -22.84 16.98 17.05
N ARG A 186 -23.90 17.02 17.87
CA ARG A 186 -25.22 16.46 17.52
C ARG A 186 -25.82 17.03 16.23
N ASP A 187 -25.50 18.28 15.86
CA ASP A 187 -25.99 18.88 14.62
C ASP A 187 -25.39 18.17 13.40
N TYR A 188 -24.11 17.79 13.48
CA TYR A 188 -23.45 16.99 12.45
C TYR A 188 -24.05 15.57 12.35
N LEU A 189 -24.32 14.92 13.48
CA LEU A 189 -24.96 13.61 13.49
C LEU A 189 -26.40 13.67 12.95
N ALA A 190 -27.15 14.73 13.25
CA ALA A 190 -28.48 14.96 12.68
C ALA A 190 -28.42 15.22 11.17
N TRP A 191 -27.41 15.98 10.70
CA TRP A 191 -27.17 16.16 9.27
C TRP A 191 -26.87 14.84 8.56
N LEU A 192 -26.08 13.97 9.20
CA LEU A 192 -25.71 12.63 8.71
C LEU A 192 -26.94 11.71 8.62
N ASP A 193 -27.79 11.69 9.64
CA ASP A 193 -29.02 10.89 9.68
C ASP A 193 -30.01 11.29 8.57
N ALA A 194 -29.99 12.56 8.17
CA ALA A 194 -30.85 13.09 7.10
C ALA A 194 -30.34 12.77 5.67
N ARG A 195 -29.24 12.03 5.49
CA ARG A 195 -28.68 11.74 4.17
C ARG A 195 -29.38 10.56 3.48
N ASP A 196 -29.44 10.61 2.15
CA ASP A 196 -30.03 9.55 1.33
C ASP A 196 -29.09 8.34 1.21
N ARG A 197 -29.36 7.30 2.00
CA ARG A 197 -28.57 6.05 2.01
C ARG A 197 -28.73 5.20 0.74
N ASP A 198 -29.86 5.29 0.05
CA ASP A 198 -30.09 4.49 -1.16
C ASP A 198 -29.39 5.10 -2.36
N ALA A 199 -29.36 6.44 -2.46
CA ALA A 199 -28.55 7.15 -3.43
C ALA A 199 -27.04 6.86 -3.22
N ALA A 200 -26.56 6.95 -1.97
CA ALA A 200 -25.18 6.61 -1.65
C ALA A 200 -24.84 5.16 -1.98
N ARG A 201 -25.72 4.20 -1.64
CA ARG A 201 -25.53 2.79 -2.01
C ARG A 201 -25.35 2.63 -3.52
N THR A 202 -26.22 3.23 -4.31
CA THR A 202 -26.19 3.14 -5.78
C THR A 202 -24.87 3.71 -6.34
N ALA A 203 -24.45 4.87 -5.84
CA ALA A 203 -23.21 5.52 -6.27
C ALA A 203 -21.97 4.67 -5.93
N TRP A 204 -21.88 4.15 -4.71
CA TRP A 204 -20.76 3.31 -4.27
C TRP A 204 -20.71 1.96 -4.98
N GLN A 205 -21.87 1.33 -5.21
CA GLN A 205 -21.96 0.11 -6.02
C GLN A 205 -21.49 0.36 -7.45
N GLY A 206 -21.86 1.50 -8.06
CA GLY A 206 -21.37 1.88 -9.38
C GLY A 206 -19.86 2.12 -9.42
N SER A 207 -19.29 2.77 -8.40
CA SER A 207 -17.86 3.06 -8.34
C SER A 207 -17.00 1.80 -8.15
N LEU A 208 -17.52 0.79 -7.45
CA LEU A 208 -16.80 -0.46 -7.17
C LEU A 208 -17.26 -1.62 -8.07
N ALA A 209 -18.12 -1.35 -9.06
CA ALA A 209 -18.67 -2.37 -9.94
C ALA A 209 -17.57 -3.12 -10.73
N GLY A 210 -17.58 -4.46 -10.67
CA GLY A 210 -16.58 -5.29 -11.33
C GLY A 210 -15.20 -5.23 -10.70
N LEU A 211 -15.10 -4.87 -9.41
CA LEU A 211 -13.90 -5.14 -8.62
C LEU A 211 -13.91 -6.62 -8.25
N ASP A 212 -12.90 -7.38 -8.64
CA ASP A 212 -12.87 -8.83 -8.39
C ASP A 212 -12.28 -9.17 -7.02
N GLU A 213 -11.25 -8.44 -6.60
CA GLU A 213 -10.49 -8.73 -5.39
C GLU A 213 -9.97 -7.45 -4.71
N ALA A 214 -9.83 -7.52 -3.38
CA ALA A 214 -9.24 -6.47 -2.56
C ALA A 214 -7.75 -6.28 -2.89
N THR A 215 -7.21 -5.09 -2.66
CA THR A 215 -5.80 -4.78 -2.90
C THR A 215 -5.02 -4.78 -1.60
N PHE A 216 -4.28 -5.87 -1.36
CA PHE A 216 -3.43 -6.00 -0.17
C PHE A 216 -1.96 -6.03 -0.55
N LEU A 217 -1.14 -5.22 0.13
CA LEU A 217 0.31 -5.36 0.08
C LEU A 217 0.79 -6.51 0.99
N ALA A 218 0.14 -6.69 2.14
CA ALA A 218 0.48 -7.70 3.15
C ALA A 218 -0.77 -8.51 3.56
N PRO A 219 -1.36 -9.33 2.67
CA PRO A 219 -2.59 -10.07 2.95
C PRO A 219 -2.46 -11.03 4.15
N ASP A 220 -1.29 -11.62 4.35
CA ASP A 220 -0.99 -12.55 5.44
C ASP A 220 -0.21 -11.88 6.60
N GLY A 221 -0.16 -10.54 6.62
CA GLY A 221 0.55 -9.78 7.64
C GLY A 221 -0.07 -9.97 9.03
N PRO A 222 0.73 -9.96 10.11
CA PRO A 222 0.18 -9.96 11.47
C PRO A 222 -0.70 -8.72 11.69
N ALA A 223 -1.60 -8.81 12.68
CA ALA A 223 -2.32 -7.64 13.18
C ALA A 223 -1.35 -6.51 13.56
N ALA A 224 -1.75 -5.26 13.33
CA ALA A 224 -0.89 -4.10 13.60
C ALA A 224 -0.65 -3.95 15.11
N SER A 225 0.56 -4.30 15.56
CA SER A 225 1.01 -4.21 16.95
C SER A 225 2.20 -3.28 17.18
N THR A 226 2.80 -2.80 16.09
CA THR A 226 4.02 -1.99 16.12
C THR A 226 3.71 -0.58 15.62
N ALA A 227 4.36 0.42 16.22
CA ALA A 227 4.25 1.78 15.71
C ALA A 227 4.90 1.87 14.32
N PRO A 228 4.27 2.58 13.36
CA PRO A 228 4.85 2.72 12.04
C PRO A 228 6.13 3.56 12.09
N GLU A 229 7.07 3.20 11.22
CA GLU A 229 8.25 4.01 10.88
C GLU A 229 7.93 4.86 9.65
N GLN A 230 8.76 5.87 9.36
CA GLN A 230 8.47 6.83 8.30
C GLN A 230 9.70 7.17 7.48
N VAL A 231 9.51 7.27 6.16
CA VAL A 231 10.50 7.81 5.22
C VAL A 231 9.87 9.02 4.51
N SER A 232 10.60 10.13 4.48
CA SER A 232 10.10 11.42 3.97
C SER A 232 10.74 11.80 2.65
N PHE A 233 9.95 12.45 1.81
CA PHE A 233 10.32 12.94 0.49
C PHE A 233 9.83 14.38 0.34
N THR A 234 10.68 15.20 -0.27
CA THR A 234 10.37 16.57 -0.64
C THR A 234 10.46 16.67 -2.15
N VAL A 235 9.43 17.26 -2.76
CA VAL A 235 9.39 17.54 -4.19
C VAL A 235 9.96 18.94 -4.38
N ASP A 236 10.88 19.10 -5.35
CA ASP A 236 11.45 20.40 -5.65
C ASP A 236 10.36 21.46 -5.87
N SER A 237 10.61 22.70 -5.44
CA SER A 237 9.65 23.79 -5.54
C SER A 237 9.22 24.10 -6.98
N GLU A 238 10.11 23.93 -7.97
CA GLU A 238 9.81 24.12 -9.40
C GLU A 238 8.85 23.02 -9.88
N VAL A 239 9.14 21.77 -9.54
CA VAL A 239 8.29 20.61 -9.86
C VAL A 239 6.93 20.74 -9.17
N SER A 240 6.90 21.15 -7.90
CA SER A 240 5.67 21.37 -7.14
C SER A 240 4.80 22.47 -7.77
N GLY A 241 5.42 23.58 -8.18
CA GLY A 241 4.76 24.66 -8.89
C GLY A 241 4.21 24.23 -10.25
N ALA A 242 4.99 23.46 -11.02
CA ALA A 242 4.58 22.91 -12.31
C ALA A 242 3.41 21.93 -12.16
N LEU A 243 3.45 21.03 -11.17
CA LEU A 243 2.34 20.13 -10.84
C LEU A 243 1.08 20.90 -10.47
N ALA A 244 1.20 21.94 -9.64
CA ALA A 244 0.06 22.78 -9.25
C ALA A 244 -0.54 23.54 -10.44
N ALA A 245 0.30 24.04 -11.34
CA ALA A 245 -0.13 24.70 -12.57
C ALA A 245 -0.81 23.71 -13.53
N TRP A 246 -0.22 22.53 -13.72
CA TRP A 246 -0.78 21.45 -14.54
C TRP A 246 -2.14 21.01 -14.00
N ALA A 247 -2.23 20.71 -12.70
CA ALA A 247 -3.46 20.27 -12.05
C ALA A 247 -4.58 21.31 -12.24
N ARG A 248 -4.29 22.60 -12.00
CA ARG A 248 -5.22 23.70 -12.25
C ARG A 248 -5.65 23.78 -13.71
N GLY A 249 -4.71 23.67 -14.65
CA GLY A 249 -5.00 23.72 -16.09
C GLY A 249 -5.85 22.56 -16.59
N GLN A 250 -5.82 21.42 -15.90
CA GLN A 250 -6.58 20.20 -16.24
C GLN A 250 -7.86 20.02 -15.42
N GLY A 251 -8.17 20.92 -14.48
CA GLY A 251 -9.31 20.78 -13.57
C GLY A 251 -9.15 19.64 -12.56
N VAL A 252 -7.90 19.28 -12.23
CA VAL A 252 -7.53 18.22 -11.29
C VAL A 252 -7.04 18.86 -9.98
N THR A 253 -7.31 18.22 -8.84
CA THR A 253 -6.80 18.68 -7.53
C THR A 253 -5.41 18.09 -7.24
N MET A 254 -4.60 18.78 -6.44
CA MET A 254 -3.31 18.23 -5.99
C MET A 254 -3.47 16.93 -5.20
N ASN A 255 -4.57 16.79 -4.44
CA ASN A 255 -4.92 15.54 -3.78
C ASN A 255 -5.03 14.39 -4.80
N THR A 256 -5.78 14.59 -5.89
CA THR A 256 -5.91 13.59 -6.97
C THR A 256 -4.58 13.30 -7.65
N VAL A 257 -3.71 14.31 -7.82
CA VAL A 257 -2.37 14.10 -8.38
C VAL A 257 -1.54 13.15 -7.51
N VAL A 258 -1.49 13.39 -6.20
CA VAL A 258 -0.74 12.50 -5.30
C VAL A 258 -1.41 11.12 -5.20
N GLN A 259 -2.73 11.06 -5.20
CA GLN A 259 -3.47 9.79 -5.23
C GLN A 259 -3.20 8.98 -6.51
N GLY A 260 -3.11 9.63 -7.68
CA GLY A 260 -2.76 8.98 -8.94
C GLY A 260 -1.33 8.45 -8.92
N ALA A 261 -0.38 9.22 -8.36
CA ALA A 261 0.99 8.76 -8.17
C ALA A 261 1.07 7.55 -7.22
N TRP A 262 0.30 7.57 -6.13
CA TRP A 262 0.21 6.43 -5.20
C TRP A 262 -0.43 5.21 -5.86
N ALA A 263 -1.52 5.39 -6.61
CA ALA A 263 -2.20 4.32 -7.33
C ALA A 263 -1.25 3.60 -8.30
N LEU A 264 -0.46 4.35 -9.08
CA LEU A 264 0.51 3.80 -10.02
C LEU A 264 1.66 3.08 -9.30
N ALA A 265 2.15 3.63 -8.18
CA ALA A 265 3.15 2.95 -7.36
C ALA A 265 2.62 1.63 -6.76
N LEU A 266 1.38 1.63 -6.29
CA LEU A 266 0.70 0.46 -5.72
C LEU A 266 0.41 -0.61 -6.78
N ALA A 267 -0.06 -0.21 -7.96
CA ALA A 267 -0.28 -1.08 -9.11
C ALA A 267 0.99 -1.83 -9.50
N GLN A 268 2.12 -1.12 -9.56
CA GLN A 268 3.41 -1.73 -9.88
C GLN A 268 3.92 -2.68 -8.79
N ALA A 269 3.71 -2.34 -7.51
CA ALA A 269 4.13 -3.19 -6.40
C ALA A 269 3.30 -4.47 -6.30
N THR A 270 2.02 -4.40 -6.67
CA THR A 270 1.09 -5.54 -6.65
C THR A 270 1.03 -6.31 -7.98
N GLY A 271 1.57 -5.73 -9.06
CA GLY A 271 1.46 -6.29 -10.42
C GLY A 271 0.03 -6.25 -10.98
N ARG A 272 -0.80 -5.30 -10.52
CA ARG A 272 -2.23 -5.22 -10.84
C ARG A 272 -2.59 -3.94 -11.58
N ASP A 273 -3.54 -4.06 -12.50
CA ASP A 273 -4.10 -2.92 -13.23
C ASP A 273 -5.34 -2.33 -12.54
N ASP A 274 -5.89 -2.98 -11.52
CA ASP A 274 -7.05 -2.49 -10.78
C ASP A 274 -6.74 -2.55 -9.28
N VAL A 275 -6.47 -1.37 -8.71
CA VAL A 275 -6.05 -1.22 -7.32
C VAL A 275 -7.03 -0.35 -6.53
N VAL A 276 -7.21 -0.71 -5.26
CA VAL A 276 -8.01 0.05 -4.29
C VAL A 276 -7.13 0.42 -3.10
N PHE A 277 -7.25 1.66 -2.63
CA PHE A 277 -6.61 2.11 -1.39
C PHE A 277 -7.56 3.03 -0.62
N GLY A 278 -7.32 3.21 0.68
CA GLY A 278 -8.09 4.15 1.48
C GLY A 278 -7.65 5.59 1.24
N ALA A 279 -8.58 6.50 1.05
CA ALA A 279 -8.32 7.94 1.09
C ALA A 279 -9.03 8.57 2.28
N THR A 280 -8.32 9.43 3.02
CA THR A 280 -8.93 10.17 4.13
C THR A 280 -9.51 11.50 3.64
N VAL A 281 -10.80 11.70 3.89
CA VAL A 281 -11.52 12.96 3.62
C VAL A 281 -11.81 13.71 4.92
N SER A 282 -12.02 15.02 4.86
CA SER A 282 -12.27 15.84 6.06
C SER A 282 -13.59 15.50 6.76
N GLY A 283 -14.59 15.03 5.99
CA GLY A 283 -15.95 14.75 6.48
C GLY A 283 -16.67 15.95 7.07
N ARG A 284 -16.25 17.17 6.69
CA ARG A 284 -16.83 18.45 7.13
C ARG A 284 -17.68 19.05 6.00
N PRO A 285 -19.00 18.79 5.97
CA PRO A 285 -19.87 19.22 4.88
C PRO A 285 -20.05 20.75 4.85
N PRO A 286 -19.82 21.42 3.71
CA PRO A 286 -19.95 22.88 3.61
C PRO A 286 -21.39 23.36 3.84
N GLU A 287 -22.39 22.48 3.73
CA GLU A 287 -23.79 22.80 4.02
C GLU A 287 -24.07 22.98 5.51
N LEU A 288 -23.14 22.60 6.40
CA LEU A 288 -23.27 22.73 7.85
C LEU A 288 -22.47 23.96 8.33
N PRO A 289 -23.12 25.12 8.59
CA PRO A 289 -22.40 26.35 8.85
C PRO A 289 -21.57 26.28 10.15
N GLY A 290 -20.27 26.55 10.07
CA GLY A 290 -19.37 26.52 11.22
C GLY A 290 -18.85 25.12 11.56
N VAL A 291 -18.98 24.15 10.65
CA VAL A 291 -18.39 22.82 10.80
C VAL A 291 -16.86 22.86 10.87
N GLU A 292 -16.24 23.86 10.25
CA GLU A 292 -14.79 24.03 10.17
C GLU A 292 -14.15 24.33 11.52
N SER A 293 -14.92 24.89 12.47
CA SER A 293 -14.49 25.20 13.83
C SER A 293 -14.99 24.20 14.88
N MET A 294 -15.72 23.15 14.48
CA MET A 294 -16.17 22.11 15.39
C MET A 294 -15.00 21.20 15.78
N ILE A 295 -14.89 20.85 17.06
CA ILE A 295 -13.98 19.81 17.55
C ILE A 295 -14.76 18.50 17.57
N GLY A 296 -14.18 17.43 17.04
CA GLY A 296 -14.85 16.12 16.91
C GLY A 296 -14.14 15.19 15.93
N LEU A 297 -14.63 13.95 15.80
CA LEU A 297 -14.18 13.05 14.72
C LEU A 297 -15.10 13.22 13.50
N PHE A 298 -14.60 13.89 12.47
CA PHE A 298 -15.32 14.11 11.21
C PHE A 298 -14.69 13.35 10.06
N ILE A 299 -13.36 13.20 10.08
CA ILE A 299 -12.65 12.50 9.01
C ILE A 299 -13.26 11.13 8.75
N ASN A 300 -13.23 10.73 7.49
CA ASN A 300 -13.71 9.43 7.05
C ASN A 300 -12.69 8.81 6.11
N THR A 301 -12.64 7.48 6.09
CA THR A 301 -11.78 6.72 5.18
C THR A 301 -12.64 6.07 4.12
N LEU A 302 -12.35 6.39 2.85
CA LEU A 302 -13.15 5.96 1.71
C LEU A 302 -12.29 5.18 0.71
N PRO A 303 -12.81 4.16 0.04
CA PRO A 303 -12.07 3.48 -1.00
C PRO A 303 -11.91 4.40 -2.22
N VAL A 304 -10.68 4.48 -2.73
CA VAL A 304 -10.37 5.02 -4.05
C VAL A 304 -9.91 3.86 -4.91
N ARG A 305 -10.68 3.57 -5.96
CA ARG A 305 -10.35 2.55 -6.96
C ARG A 305 -9.72 3.23 -8.17
N ALA A 306 -8.55 2.77 -8.56
CA ALA A 306 -7.86 3.20 -9.76
C ALA A 306 -7.69 1.99 -10.69
N ARG A 307 -8.38 2.04 -11.82
CA ARG A 307 -8.20 1.12 -12.94
C ARG A 307 -7.21 1.72 -13.91
N LEU A 308 -6.24 0.95 -14.38
CA LEU A 308 -5.22 1.37 -15.33
C LEU A 308 -5.58 0.81 -16.70
N ASP A 309 -5.65 1.71 -17.68
CA ASP A 309 -5.64 1.33 -19.10
C ASP A 309 -4.24 1.64 -19.63
N HIS A 310 -3.57 0.60 -20.11
CA HIS A 310 -2.17 0.65 -20.58
C HIS A 310 -1.96 1.64 -21.72
N ALA A 311 -2.99 1.84 -22.55
CA ALA A 311 -2.95 2.76 -23.69
C ALA A 311 -3.43 4.17 -23.34
N GLU A 312 -4.04 4.37 -22.16
CA GLU A 312 -4.52 5.68 -21.72
C GLU A 312 -3.33 6.63 -21.50
N PRO A 313 -3.40 7.88 -22.00
CA PRO A 313 -2.40 8.88 -21.67
C PRO A 313 -2.36 9.16 -20.16
N LEU A 314 -1.17 9.32 -19.59
CA LEU A 314 -0.99 9.52 -18.15
C LEU A 314 -1.84 10.67 -17.59
N GLY A 315 -1.90 11.81 -18.29
CA GLY A 315 -2.74 12.93 -17.89
C GLY A 315 -4.24 12.65 -17.98
N ALA A 316 -4.66 11.76 -18.89
CA ALA A 316 -6.05 11.33 -19.01
C ALA A 316 -6.49 10.47 -17.83
N LEU A 317 -5.63 9.55 -17.37
CA LEU A 317 -5.85 8.75 -16.16
C LEU A 317 -6.16 9.65 -14.95
N PHE A 318 -5.37 10.71 -14.74
CA PHE A 318 -5.55 11.63 -13.61
C PHE A 318 -6.84 12.45 -13.71
N ARG A 319 -7.22 12.89 -14.92
CA ARG A 319 -8.52 13.54 -15.15
C ARG A 319 -9.69 12.59 -14.92
N ARG A 320 -9.58 11.32 -15.34
CA ARG A 320 -10.60 10.30 -15.11
C ARG A 320 -10.74 10.01 -13.62
N LEU A 321 -9.63 9.87 -12.90
CA LEU A 321 -9.62 9.68 -11.45
C LEU A 321 -10.30 10.86 -10.73
N GLN A 322 -10.03 12.11 -11.15
CA GLN A 322 -10.71 13.30 -10.63
C GLN A 322 -12.22 13.25 -10.88
N ALA A 323 -12.64 12.87 -12.09
CA ALA A 323 -14.05 12.80 -12.45
C ALA A 323 -14.79 11.67 -11.70
N GLU A 324 -14.13 10.53 -11.47
CA GLU A 324 -14.62 9.42 -10.65
C GLU A 324 -14.85 9.86 -9.20
N GLN A 325 -13.88 10.54 -8.60
CA GLN A 325 -14.02 11.07 -7.23
C GLN A 325 -15.09 12.15 -7.11
N ALA A 326 -15.19 13.04 -8.10
CA ALA A 326 -16.19 14.12 -8.10
C ALA A 326 -17.63 13.58 -8.05
N ARG A 327 -17.91 12.44 -8.70
CA ARG A 327 -19.23 11.79 -8.67
C ARG A 327 -19.62 11.25 -7.29
N LEU A 328 -18.65 11.07 -6.39
CA LEU A 328 -18.88 10.52 -5.06
C LEU A 328 -18.98 11.59 -3.97
N LEU A 329 -18.72 12.87 -4.28
CA LEU A 329 -18.65 13.97 -3.30
C LEU A 329 -19.87 14.00 -2.36
N ASP A 330 -21.08 13.91 -2.90
CA ASP A 330 -22.34 13.95 -2.13
C ASP A 330 -22.60 12.69 -1.29
N HIS A 331 -21.74 11.68 -1.42
CA HIS A 331 -21.87 10.34 -0.81
C HIS A 331 -20.68 9.96 0.07
N GLN A 332 -19.71 10.86 0.25
CA GLN A 332 -18.48 10.65 1.06
C GLN A 332 -18.74 10.51 2.58
N TRP A 333 -19.96 10.82 3.02
CA TRP A 333 -20.39 10.64 4.41
C TRP A 333 -20.69 9.18 4.76
N ALA A 334 -20.82 8.29 3.77
CA ALA A 334 -21.07 6.87 4.02
C ALA A 334 -19.88 6.20 4.72
N GLY A 335 -20.16 5.30 5.67
CA GLY A 335 -19.12 4.55 6.37
C GLY A 335 -18.45 3.49 5.50
N LEU A 336 -17.15 3.26 5.70
CA LEU A 336 -16.40 2.23 4.97
C LEU A 336 -17.05 0.84 5.08
N ALA A 337 -17.48 0.45 6.28
CA ALA A 337 -18.14 -0.84 6.51
C ALA A 337 -19.46 -0.98 5.71
N ASP A 338 -20.21 0.11 5.56
CA ASP A 338 -21.41 0.13 4.72
C ASP A 338 -21.05 0.02 3.24
N ILE A 339 -20.03 0.75 2.78
CA ILE A 339 -19.55 0.72 1.40
C ILE A 339 -19.10 -0.70 1.02
N GLN A 340 -18.28 -1.32 1.87
CA GLN A 340 -17.83 -2.71 1.72
C GLN A 340 -19.01 -3.67 1.58
N ARG A 341 -19.97 -3.58 2.52
CA ARG A 341 -21.19 -4.40 2.50
C ARG A 341 -22.04 -4.17 1.25
N TRP A 342 -22.19 -2.93 0.79
CA TRP A 342 -22.97 -2.61 -0.42
C TRP A 342 -22.31 -3.12 -1.69
N ALA A 343 -20.97 -3.04 -1.76
CA ALA A 343 -20.19 -3.55 -2.86
C ALA A 343 -20.07 -5.09 -2.84
N GLY A 344 -20.42 -5.75 -1.73
CA GLY A 344 -20.33 -7.21 -1.60
C GLY A 344 -18.92 -7.71 -1.27
N HIS A 345 -18.06 -6.82 -0.77
CA HIS A 345 -16.68 -7.13 -0.39
C HIS A 345 -16.51 -7.12 1.13
N GLY A 346 -15.48 -7.82 1.61
CA GLY A 346 -14.96 -7.65 2.95
C GLY A 346 -14.06 -6.43 3.03
N GLU A 347 -12.90 -6.60 3.66
CA GLU A 347 -11.85 -5.59 3.63
C GLU A 347 -11.38 -5.35 2.18
N LEU A 348 -11.19 -4.09 1.80
CA LEU A 348 -10.93 -3.68 0.41
C LEU A 348 -9.45 -3.37 0.16
N PHE A 349 -8.73 -2.96 1.21
CA PHE A 349 -7.36 -2.47 1.13
C PHE A 349 -6.69 -2.51 2.51
N ASP A 350 -5.37 -2.65 2.54
CA ASP A 350 -4.53 -2.51 3.73
C ASP A 350 -3.58 -1.29 3.63
N THR A 351 -3.76 -0.45 2.62
CA THR A 351 -3.01 0.79 2.42
C THR A 351 -3.91 2.01 2.37
N ALA A 352 -3.35 3.16 2.75
CA ALA A 352 -4.09 4.41 2.71
C ALA A 352 -3.23 5.60 2.26
N MET A 353 -3.92 6.67 1.88
CA MET A 353 -3.35 7.95 1.51
C MET A 353 -4.14 9.08 2.19
N VAL A 354 -3.40 10.05 2.74
CA VAL A 354 -3.93 11.23 3.40
C VAL A 354 -3.31 12.47 2.76
N PHE A 355 -4.15 13.37 2.26
CA PHE A 355 -3.71 14.69 1.83
C PHE A 355 -4.10 15.73 2.88
N GLN A 356 -3.11 16.24 3.60
CA GLN A 356 -3.29 17.20 4.68
C GLN A 356 -3.43 18.62 4.10
N ASN A 357 -4.67 19.03 3.88
CA ASN A 357 -5.05 20.39 3.50
C ASN A 357 -5.48 21.23 4.72
N TYR A 358 -4.77 21.08 5.85
CA TYR A 358 -5.16 21.82 7.05
C TYR A 358 -5.00 23.33 6.81
N PRO A 359 -5.92 24.16 7.33
CA PRO A 359 -5.74 25.61 7.39
C PRO A 359 -4.67 25.91 8.46
N VAL A 360 -3.44 25.60 8.11
CA VAL A 360 -2.24 25.98 8.83
C VAL A 360 -1.35 26.55 7.75
N GLU A 361 -1.40 27.87 7.58
CA GLU A 361 -0.26 28.57 6.99
C GLU A 361 0.97 28.11 7.79
N ASP A 362 1.95 27.53 7.09
CA ASP A 362 3.15 26.94 7.68
C ASP A 362 3.74 27.86 8.76
N GLY A 363 3.53 27.51 10.03
CA GLY A 363 4.07 28.25 11.18
C GLY A 363 3.13 28.56 12.34
N ASP A 364 1.81 28.32 12.28
CA ASP A 364 0.92 28.91 13.29
C ASP A 364 0.74 28.13 14.61
N LEU A 365 1.10 26.85 14.71
CA LEU A 365 1.18 26.21 16.04
C LEU A 365 2.23 26.93 16.90
N THR A 366 3.33 27.41 16.29
CA THR A 366 4.39 28.18 16.96
C THR A 366 4.17 29.69 16.95
N ALA A 367 3.35 30.23 16.02
CA ALA A 367 2.94 31.63 16.00
C ALA A 367 1.71 31.93 16.90
N THR A 368 1.06 30.89 17.45
CA THR A 368 0.09 31.04 18.54
C THR A 368 0.81 31.56 19.80
N SER A 369 0.82 32.87 19.97
CA SER A 369 1.32 33.56 21.16
C SER A 369 0.16 33.96 22.06
N ALA A 370 0.26 33.65 23.35
CA ALA A 370 -0.61 34.30 24.32
C ALA A 370 -0.19 35.77 24.45
N PRO A 371 -1.11 36.71 24.73
CA PRO A 371 -0.80 38.11 25.00
C PRO A 371 0.27 38.33 26.09
N ASP A 372 0.48 37.32 26.95
CA ASP A 372 1.36 37.35 28.12
C ASP A 372 2.78 36.77 27.87
N ARG A 373 3.32 36.89 26.65
CA ARG A 373 4.70 36.47 26.30
C ARG A 373 4.97 34.96 26.37
N LEU A 374 3.94 34.11 26.51
CA LEU A 374 4.06 32.66 26.37
C LEU A 374 3.96 32.28 24.89
N ARG A 375 5.00 31.65 24.35
CA ARG A 375 5.12 31.26 22.94
C ARG A 375 5.27 29.75 22.82
N VAL A 376 4.62 29.17 21.82
CA VAL A 376 4.89 27.78 21.41
C VAL A 376 6.16 27.78 20.55
N ALA A 377 7.24 27.18 21.04
CA ALA A 377 8.53 27.13 20.35
C ALA A 377 8.61 25.97 19.35
N SER A 378 7.97 24.84 19.66
CA SER A 378 7.95 23.64 18.81
C SER A 378 6.69 22.82 19.07
N ALA A 379 6.33 21.94 18.13
CA ALA A 379 5.30 20.93 18.30
C ALA A 379 5.77 19.60 17.68
N ASP A 380 5.66 18.50 18.43
CA ASP A 380 5.89 17.14 17.92
C ASP A 380 4.57 16.35 17.96
N ILE A 381 4.17 15.79 16.82
CA ILE A 381 2.91 15.05 16.67
C ILE A 381 3.27 13.58 16.49
N LYS A 382 2.79 12.75 17.41
CA LYS A 382 2.94 11.30 17.38
C LYS A 382 1.57 10.66 17.20
N GLY A 383 1.41 9.90 16.12
CA GLY A 383 0.21 9.12 15.80
C GLY A 383 0.61 7.89 14.99
N GLY A 384 -0.33 6.98 14.76
CA GLY A 384 -0.10 5.80 13.93
C GLY A 384 -1.38 5.41 13.19
N THR A 385 -1.22 4.58 12.17
CA THR A 385 -2.35 3.91 11.51
C THR A 385 -2.07 2.42 11.49
N HIS A 386 -3.12 1.62 11.36
CA HIS A 386 -3.02 0.16 11.27
C HIS A 386 -2.60 -0.35 9.88
N PHE A 387 -2.61 0.53 8.88
CA PHE A 387 -2.29 0.21 7.49
C PHE A 387 -0.85 -0.31 7.34
N ALA A 388 -0.66 -1.24 6.41
CA ALA A 388 0.66 -1.76 6.05
C ALA A 388 1.57 -0.65 5.52
N VAL A 389 0.99 0.21 4.68
CA VAL A 389 1.60 1.45 4.18
C VAL A 389 0.56 2.56 4.18
N ASN A 390 0.92 3.73 4.71
CA ASN A 390 0.11 4.93 4.71
C ASN A 390 0.91 6.13 4.17
N VAL A 391 0.49 6.69 3.05
CA VAL A 391 1.13 7.87 2.46
C VAL A 391 0.49 9.14 3.00
N VAL A 392 1.28 10.05 3.55
CA VAL A 392 0.79 11.35 4.01
C VAL A 392 1.48 12.47 3.25
N ALA A 393 0.70 13.21 2.46
CA ALA A 393 1.16 14.34 1.68
C ALA A 393 0.63 15.66 2.23
N THR A 394 1.42 16.71 2.09
CA THR A 394 1.06 18.08 2.50
C THR A 394 1.65 19.08 1.52
N MET A 395 0.94 20.19 1.33
CA MET A 395 1.49 21.38 0.69
C MET A 395 2.05 22.29 1.77
N ARG A 396 3.30 22.71 1.63
CA ARG A 396 3.90 23.78 2.45
C ARG A 396 4.16 24.99 1.57
N GLY A 397 3.31 26.00 1.66
CA GLY A 397 3.23 27.07 0.67
C GLY A 397 3.03 26.50 -0.75
N ALA A 398 4.06 26.57 -1.59
CA ALA A 398 4.06 26.03 -2.95
C ALA A 398 4.80 24.69 -3.10
N GLU A 399 5.38 24.16 -2.02
CA GLU A 399 6.22 22.96 -2.03
C GLU A 399 5.40 21.73 -1.61
N LEU A 400 5.44 20.68 -2.43
CA LEU A 400 4.83 19.40 -2.10
C LEU A 400 5.83 18.56 -1.30
N SER A 401 5.39 18.03 -0.17
CA SER A 401 6.15 17.01 0.57
C SER A 401 5.23 15.85 0.91
N PHE A 402 5.80 14.66 0.99
CA PHE A 402 5.06 13.49 1.44
C PHE A 402 5.96 12.53 2.20
N ARG A 403 5.34 11.76 3.09
CA ARG A 403 6.01 10.68 3.83
C ARG A 403 5.26 9.38 3.61
N VAL A 404 6.02 8.29 3.59
CA VAL A 404 5.51 6.92 3.57
C VAL A 404 5.67 6.37 4.97
N ASP A 405 4.56 6.20 5.66
CA ASP A 405 4.49 5.49 6.93
C ASP A 405 4.36 4.01 6.64
N TYR A 406 5.25 3.19 7.16
CA TYR A 406 5.24 1.75 6.93
C TYR A 406 5.37 0.98 8.24
N ARG A 407 4.87 -0.24 8.23
CA ARG A 407 5.01 -1.18 9.33
C ARG A 407 6.37 -1.89 9.23
N PRO A 408 7.30 -1.68 10.18
CA PRO A 408 8.64 -2.28 10.12
C PRO A 408 8.64 -3.80 10.34
N ASP A 409 7.53 -4.34 10.87
CA ASP A 409 7.31 -5.78 10.99
C ASP A 409 6.81 -6.44 9.68
N LEU A 410 6.45 -5.63 8.67
CA LEU A 410 6.06 -6.10 7.33
C LEU A 410 7.12 -5.80 6.26
N TYR A 411 7.71 -4.61 6.31
CA TYR A 411 8.64 -4.12 5.29
C TYR A 411 9.86 -3.44 5.92
N ASP A 412 10.99 -3.54 5.24
CA ASP A 412 12.17 -2.75 5.58
C ASP A 412 12.11 -1.32 5.02
N GLU A 413 13.01 -0.47 5.51
CA GLU A 413 13.09 0.94 5.12
C GLU A 413 13.32 1.11 3.60
N GLU A 414 14.12 0.24 2.97
CA GLU A 414 14.47 0.37 1.55
C GLU A 414 13.27 0.05 0.65
N TYR A 415 12.46 -0.95 1.02
CA TYR A 415 11.20 -1.24 0.35
C TYR A 415 10.23 -0.06 0.46
N ALA A 416 10.09 0.53 1.66
CA ALA A 416 9.29 1.73 1.88
C ALA A 416 9.79 2.94 1.06
N ARG A 417 11.12 3.11 0.96
CA ARG A 417 11.73 4.16 0.11
C ARG A 417 11.44 3.94 -1.36
N GLY A 418 11.36 2.68 -1.80
CA GLY A 418 10.98 2.30 -3.16
C GLY A 418 9.63 2.91 -3.59
N PHE A 419 8.61 2.88 -2.73
CA PHE A 419 7.32 3.51 -3.03
C PHE A 419 7.46 5.02 -3.27
N GLY A 420 8.17 5.72 -2.39
CA GLY A 420 8.35 7.16 -2.54
C GLY A 420 9.14 7.54 -3.78
N ARG A 421 10.21 6.79 -4.12
CA ARG A 421 10.95 7.01 -5.38
C ARG A 421 10.09 6.77 -6.62
N ARG A 422 9.22 5.75 -6.60
CA ARG A 422 8.26 5.50 -7.70
C ARG A 422 7.27 6.66 -7.84
N MET A 423 6.68 7.10 -6.73
CA MET A 423 5.77 8.25 -6.71
C MET A 423 6.43 9.51 -7.29
N LEU A 424 7.66 9.82 -6.89
CA LEU A 424 8.41 10.97 -7.43
C LEU A 424 8.55 10.90 -8.96
N ARG A 425 8.95 9.74 -9.50
CA ARG A 425 9.07 9.55 -10.96
C ARG A 425 7.74 9.71 -11.69
N VAL A 426 6.64 9.25 -11.10
CA VAL A 426 5.31 9.47 -11.69
C VAL A 426 5.00 10.96 -11.76
N LEU A 427 5.25 11.69 -10.68
CA LEU A 427 5.01 13.14 -10.62
C LEU A 427 5.90 13.91 -11.60
N GLU A 428 7.18 13.55 -11.69
CA GLU A 428 8.14 14.14 -12.65
C GLU A 428 7.75 13.83 -14.10
N THR A 429 7.33 12.59 -14.38
CA THR A 429 6.90 12.19 -15.73
C THR A 429 5.62 12.90 -16.14
N LEU A 430 4.68 13.09 -15.21
CA LEU A 430 3.41 13.79 -15.47
C LEU A 430 3.64 15.22 -15.97
N ILE A 431 4.65 15.93 -15.45
CA ILE A 431 4.97 17.29 -15.91
C ILE A 431 5.84 17.30 -17.18
N ALA A 432 6.65 16.26 -17.39
CA ALA A 432 7.53 16.16 -18.54
C ALA A 432 6.78 15.75 -19.81
N ASP A 433 5.90 14.76 -19.70
CA ASP A 433 5.09 14.23 -20.80
C ASP A 433 3.79 13.60 -20.25
N ALA A 434 2.72 14.40 -20.21
CA ALA A 434 1.40 13.92 -19.78
C ALA A 434 0.69 13.06 -20.84
N ASP A 435 1.19 13.02 -22.07
CA ASP A 435 0.57 12.28 -23.18
C ASP A 435 1.17 10.88 -23.37
N ILE A 436 2.24 10.55 -22.62
CA ILE A 436 2.81 9.20 -22.57
C ILE A 436 1.75 8.17 -22.18
N PRO A 437 1.64 7.03 -22.90
CA PRO A 437 0.79 5.92 -22.47
C PRO A 437 1.23 5.39 -21.10
N VAL A 438 0.28 5.03 -20.24
CA VAL A 438 0.56 4.48 -18.89
C VAL A 438 1.52 3.29 -18.94
N ALA A 439 1.45 2.42 -19.95
CA ALA A 439 2.36 1.28 -20.09
C ALA A 439 3.84 1.66 -20.36
N HIS A 440 4.11 2.89 -20.81
CA HIS A 440 5.47 3.37 -21.09
C HIS A 440 6.07 4.16 -19.92
N LEU A 441 5.34 4.29 -18.82
CA LEU A 441 5.80 4.96 -17.61
C LEU A 441 6.93 4.15 -16.95
N ASP A 442 8.18 4.62 -17.11
CA ASP A 442 9.35 4.01 -16.45
C ASP A 442 9.54 4.58 -15.03
N THR A 443 9.21 3.76 -14.04
CA THR A 443 9.37 4.07 -12.61
C THR A 443 10.47 3.27 -11.93
N LEU A 444 11.23 2.45 -12.68
CA LEU A 444 12.33 1.69 -12.09
C LEU A 444 13.46 2.64 -11.70
N ASP A 445 14.02 2.41 -10.52
CA ASP A 445 15.26 3.09 -10.15
C ASP A 445 16.40 2.69 -11.10
N PRO A 446 17.32 3.60 -11.49
CA PRO A 446 18.45 3.20 -12.33
C PRO A 446 19.25 2.05 -11.72
N SER A 447 19.36 1.98 -10.38
CA SER A 447 19.98 0.85 -9.69
C SER A 447 19.16 -0.43 -9.78
N ASP A 448 17.82 -0.34 -9.67
CA ASP A 448 16.93 -1.49 -9.89
C ASP A 448 17.01 -2.00 -11.32
N ARG A 449 17.07 -1.08 -12.29
CA ARG A 449 17.20 -1.39 -13.70
C ARG A 449 18.53 -2.08 -13.99
N GLU A 450 19.63 -1.58 -13.45
CA GLU A 450 20.95 -2.22 -13.57
C GLU A 450 20.93 -3.62 -12.92
N ARG A 451 20.34 -3.74 -11.73
CA ARG A 451 20.22 -5.02 -11.03
C ARG A 451 19.47 -6.07 -11.85
N VAL A 452 18.32 -5.70 -12.42
CA VAL A 452 17.48 -6.60 -13.22
C VAL A 452 18.12 -6.90 -14.57
N LEU A 453 18.66 -5.89 -15.27
CA LEU A 453 19.16 -6.05 -16.64
C LEU A 453 20.60 -6.58 -16.70
N VAL A 454 21.42 -6.33 -15.69
CA VAL A 454 22.86 -6.66 -15.70
C VAL A 454 23.21 -7.64 -14.59
N GLU A 455 22.97 -7.30 -13.33
CA GLU A 455 23.47 -8.10 -12.20
C GLU A 455 22.87 -9.51 -12.15
N TRP A 456 21.55 -9.63 -12.34
CA TRP A 456 20.85 -10.92 -12.32
C TRP A 456 21.13 -11.79 -13.55
N ASN A 457 21.49 -11.19 -14.69
CA ASN A 457 21.76 -11.92 -15.93
C ASN A 457 23.20 -12.47 -16.02
N GLY A 458 24.07 -12.10 -15.08
CA GLY A 458 25.46 -12.55 -15.03
C GLY A 458 26.30 -12.11 -16.24
N LYS A 459 27.50 -12.69 -16.39
CA LYS A 459 28.36 -12.40 -17.54
C LYS A 459 27.85 -13.16 -18.76
N ARG A 460 27.62 -12.45 -19.86
CA ARG A 460 27.38 -13.05 -21.17
C ARG A 460 28.55 -13.97 -21.52
N THR A 461 28.30 -15.27 -21.58
CA THR A 461 29.30 -16.25 -22.01
C THR A 461 29.25 -16.32 -23.53
N GLU A 462 30.32 -15.92 -24.21
CA GLU A 462 30.46 -16.19 -25.65
C GLU A 462 30.70 -17.68 -25.82
N LEU A 463 29.68 -18.39 -26.31
CA LEU A 463 29.83 -19.79 -26.70
C LEU A 463 30.52 -19.84 -28.06
N PRO A 464 31.44 -20.79 -28.29
CA PRO A 464 32.02 -21.00 -29.61
C PRO A 464 30.90 -21.33 -30.60
N GLY A 465 30.90 -20.70 -31.78
CA GLY A 465 29.93 -20.99 -32.85
C GLY A 465 30.11 -22.36 -33.51
N THR A 466 31.00 -23.20 -32.97
CA THR A 466 31.30 -24.55 -33.47
C THR A 466 30.13 -25.49 -33.19
N PRO A 467 29.54 -26.14 -34.21
CA PRO A 467 28.47 -27.11 -34.00
C PRO A 467 28.90 -28.30 -33.13
N LEU A 468 27.96 -28.84 -32.35
CA LEU A 468 28.21 -29.96 -31.43
C LEU A 468 28.87 -31.17 -32.12
N HIS A 469 28.43 -31.54 -33.32
CA HIS A 469 29.00 -32.67 -34.04
C HIS A 469 30.47 -32.47 -34.41
N GLN A 470 30.90 -31.21 -34.65
CA GLN A 470 32.31 -30.90 -34.93
C GLN A 470 33.16 -30.98 -33.67
N LEU A 471 32.63 -30.50 -32.53
CA LEU A 471 33.31 -30.64 -31.23
C LEU A 471 33.58 -32.13 -30.90
N ILE A 472 32.62 -33.01 -31.19
CA ILE A 472 32.78 -34.46 -30.98
C ILE A 472 33.82 -35.04 -31.95
N SER A 473 33.82 -34.63 -33.23
CA SER A 473 34.84 -35.06 -34.20
C SER A 473 36.25 -34.57 -33.85
N GLU A 474 36.39 -33.33 -33.37
CA GLU A 474 37.66 -32.81 -32.88
C GLU A 474 38.16 -33.60 -31.67
N GLN A 475 37.25 -33.95 -30.73
CA GLN A 475 37.59 -34.77 -29.58
C GLN A 475 38.01 -36.18 -29.99
N ALA A 476 37.36 -36.78 -30.99
CA ALA A 476 37.76 -38.07 -31.56
C ALA A 476 39.15 -38.03 -32.21
N GLY A 477 39.54 -36.90 -32.80
CA GLY A 477 40.91 -36.68 -33.27
C GLY A 477 41.94 -36.52 -32.15
N ARG A 478 41.55 -35.93 -31.01
CA ARG A 478 42.46 -35.67 -29.87
C ARG A 478 42.70 -36.90 -28.99
N THR A 479 41.64 -37.64 -28.66
CA THR A 479 41.69 -38.79 -27.73
C THR A 479 40.87 -39.95 -28.28
N PRO A 480 41.31 -40.58 -29.39
CA PRO A 480 40.50 -41.56 -30.13
C PRO A 480 40.09 -42.78 -29.28
N ASP A 481 41.00 -43.29 -28.45
CA ASP A 481 40.80 -44.51 -27.66
C ASP A 481 40.07 -44.28 -26.34
N ALA A 482 39.77 -43.02 -25.99
CA ALA A 482 39.00 -42.71 -24.78
C ALA A 482 37.54 -43.12 -24.96
N ILE A 483 36.92 -43.64 -23.90
CA ILE A 483 35.50 -44.01 -23.91
C ILE A 483 34.64 -42.75 -24.01
N ALA A 484 33.75 -42.72 -25.01
CA ALA A 484 32.81 -41.62 -25.27
C ALA A 484 31.42 -41.90 -24.70
N VAL A 485 30.92 -43.14 -24.88
CA VAL A 485 29.56 -43.53 -24.49
C VAL A 485 29.60 -44.92 -23.86
N VAL A 486 28.85 -45.10 -22.77
CA VAL A 486 28.65 -46.38 -22.10
C VAL A 486 27.16 -46.68 -22.07
N GLY A 487 26.78 -47.89 -22.44
CA GLY A 487 25.41 -48.40 -22.35
C GLY A 487 25.40 -49.87 -21.97
N ASP A 488 24.21 -50.46 -21.87
CA ASP A 488 24.04 -51.83 -21.38
C ASP A 488 24.67 -52.88 -22.29
N SER A 489 24.77 -52.60 -23.60
CA SER A 489 25.38 -53.46 -24.61
C SER A 489 26.90 -53.29 -24.76
N GLY A 490 27.52 -52.40 -23.97
CA GLY A 490 28.96 -52.14 -23.98
C GLY A 490 29.30 -50.66 -24.04
N SER A 491 30.50 -50.35 -24.56
CA SER A 491 31.00 -48.97 -24.66
C SER A 491 31.53 -48.68 -26.06
N LEU A 492 31.46 -47.41 -26.46
CA LEU A 492 32.12 -46.91 -27.67
C LEU A 492 33.24 -45.94 -27.28
N THR A 493 34.40 -46.10 -27.91
CA THR A 493 35.43 -45.05 -27.91
C THR A 493 34.99 -43.85 -28.75
N TYR A 494 35.65 -42.70 -28.60
CA TYR A 494 35.37 -41.54 -29.45
C TYR A 494 35.61 -41.84 -30.94
N ALA A 495 36.65 -42.61 -31.27
CA ALA A 495 36.93 -43.01 -32.65
C ALA A 495 35.82 -43.93 -33.21
N GLU A 496 35.30 -44.86 -32.41
CA GLU A 496 34.23 -45.76 -32.82
C GLU A 496 32.90 -45.01 -33.00
N LEU A 497 32.54 -44.13 -32.06
CA LEU A 497 31.32 -43.32 -32.14
C LEU A 497 31.35 -42.42 -33.38
N ASP A 498 32.43 -41.65 -33.57
CA ASP A 498 32.57 -40.75 -34.71
C ASP A 498 32.58 -41.52 -36.03
N GLY A 499 33.30 -42.65 -36.08
CA GLY A 499 33.35 -43.53 -37.24
C GLY A 499 31.99 -44.07 -37.65
N ARG A 500 31.22 -44.62 -36.69
CA ARG A 500 29.86 -45.14 -36.95
C ARG A 500 28.90 -44.02 -37.35
N ALA A 501 28.94 -42.88 -36.66
CA ALA A 501 28.10 -41.74 -37.00
C ALA A 501 28.42 -41.16 -38.38
N ASN A 502 29.70 -41.11 -38.79
CA ASN A 502 30.10 -40.70 -40.13
C ASN A 502 29.58 -41.65 -41.23
N GLN A 503 29.57 -42.95 -40.96
CA GLN A 503 29.02 -43.94 -41.89
C GLN A 503 27.52 -43.75 -42.08
N LEU A 504 26.77 -43.65 -40.97
CA LEU A 504 25.33 -43.42 -41.01
C LEU A 504 24.98 -42.06 -41.63
N ALA A 505 25.74 -41.00 -41.33
CA ALA A 505 25.52 -39.68 -41.91
C ALA A 505 25.65 -39.69 -43.44
N ARG A 506 26.67 -40.38 -43.99
CA ARG A 506 26.82 -40.54 -45.44
C ARG A 506 25.64 -41.27 -46.06
N HIS A 507 25.17 -42.34 -45.40
CA HIS A 507 24.00 -43.07 -45.86
C HIS A 507 22.75 -42.19 -45.88
N LEU A 508 22.52 -41.39 -44.83
CA LEU A 508 21.40 -40.45 -44.75
C LEU A 508 21.46 -39.38 -45.86
N LEU A 509 22.64 -38.84 -46.16
CA LEU A 509 22.84 -37.91 -47.28
C LEU A 509 22.52 -38.55 -48.63
N GLU A 510 22.89 -39.84 -48.82
CA GLU A 510 22.54 -40.59 -50.03
C GLU A 510 21.03 -40.82 -50.17
N GLN A 511 20.28 -40.86 -49.06
CA GLN A 511 18.80 -40.89 -49.07
C GLN A 511 18.16 -39.52 -49.36
N GLY A 512 18.96 -38.49 -49.63
CA GLY A 512 18.50 -37.15 -49.98
C GLY A 512 18.29 -36.21 -48.80
N LEU A 513 18.73 -36.59 -47.59
CA LEU A 513 18.66 -35.73 -46.41
C LEU A 513 19.55 -34.49 -46.58
N GLY A 514 19.03 -33.32 -46.26
CA GLY A 514 19.71 -32.04 -46.32
C GLY A 514 19.66 -31.24 -45.02
N ALA A 515 20.20 -30.02 -45.06
CA ALA A 515 20.06 -29.07 -43.97
C ALA A 515 18.58 -28.70 -43.77
N GLU A 516 18.18 -28.45 -42.53
CA GLU A 516 16.80 -28.12 -42.12
C GLU A 516 15.78 -29.25 -42.24
N ASP A 517 16.16 -30.42 -42.77
CA ASP A 517 15.30 -31.61 -42.71
C ASP A 517 15.24 -32.17 -41.28
N PHE A 518 14.15 -32.88 -40.98
CA PHE A 518 13.96 -33.61 -39.73
C PHE A 518 14.10 -35.12 -39.94
N VAL A 519 14.79 -35.79 -39.02
CA VAL A 519 14.84 -37.25 -38.95
C VAL A 519 14.24 -37.71 -37.62
N ALA A 520 13.15 -38.47 -37.68
CA ALA A 520 12.61 -39.12 -36.50
C ALA A 520 13.55 -40.24 -36.03
N ILE A 521 13.89 -40.27 -34.75
CA ILE A 521 14.67 -41.34 -34.14
C ILE A 521 13.76 -42.06 -33.13
N ALA A 522 13.21 -43.19 -33.56
CA ALA A 522 12.36 -44.08 -32.78
C ALA A 522 13.17 -45.33 -32.37
N LEU A 523 14.21 -45.10 -31.56
CA LEU A 523 15.09 -46.12 -31.01
C LEU A 523 15.04 -46.08 -29.48
N PRO A 524 15.11 -47.23 -28.77
CA PRO A 524 15.26 -47.22 -27.32
C PRO A 524 16.61 -46.60 -26.93
N LYS A 525 16.75 -46.26 -25.64
CA LYS A 525 17.99 -45.71 -25.07
C LYS A 525 19.15 -46.71 -25.28
N SER A 526 19.97 -46.45 -26.29
CA SER A 526 21.02 -47.37 -26.74
C SER A 526 22.22 -46.62 -27.34
N LEU A 527 23.31 -47.36 -27.56
CA LEU A 527 24.48 -46.84 -28.31
C LEU A 527 24.08 -46.39 -29.73
N ASP A 528 23.11 -47.07 -30.34
CA ASP A 528 22.63 -46.76 -31.68
C ASP A 528 21.77 -45.49 -31.71
N ALA A 529 21.01 -45.20 -30.65
CA ALA A 529 20.29 -43.93 -30.52
C ALA A 529 21.25 -42.73 -30.47
N ILE A 530 22.32 -42.82 -29.66
CA ILE A 530 23.34 -41.75 -29.58
C ILE A 530 24.10 -41.61 -30.90
N THR A 531 24.45 -42.74 -31.53
CA THR A 531 25.10 -42.75 -32.85
C THR A 531 24.21 -42.11 -33.92
N SER A 532 22.90 -42.39 -33.89
CA SER A 532 21.90 -41.84 -34.81
C SER A 532 21.73 -40.34 -34.63
N MET A 533 21.64 -39.85 -33.38
CA MET A 533 21.56 -38.41 -33.11
C MET A 533 22.80 -37.67 -33.66
N LEU A 534 23.99 -38.21 -33.42
CA LEU A 534 25.23 -37.62 -33.95
C LEU A 534 25.30 -37.67 -35.48
N ALA A 535 24.87 -38.78 -36.09
CA ALA A 535 24.85 -38.94 -37.53
C ALA A 535 23.91 -37.92 -38.21
N VAL A 536 22.71 -37.74 -37.68
CA VAL A 536 21.75 -36.74 -38.18
C VAL A 536 22.36 -35.34 -38.09
N LEU A 537 22.93 -34.97 -36.93
CA LEU A 537 23.59 -33.67 -36.78
C LEU A 537 24.75 -33.43 -37.77
N LYS A 538 25.49 -34.49 -38.14
CA LYS A 538 26.58 -34.40 -39.13
C LYS A 538 26.09 -34.15 -40.56
N THR A 539 24.83 -34.44 -40.86
CA THR A 539 24.23 -34.12 -42.17
C THR A 539 23.77 -32.66 -42.28
N GLY A 540 23.67 -31.95 -41.15
CA GLY A 540 23.06 -30.62 -41.06
C GLY A 540 21.55 -30.66 -40.78
N ALA A 541 20.94 -31.86 -40.75
CA ALA A 541 19.56 -32.06 -40.36
C ALA A 541 19.36 -32.00 -38.83
N ALA A 542 18.11 -31.83 -38.41
CA ALA A 542 17.67 -31.93 -37.03
C ALA A 542 17.11 -33.34 -36.74
N TYR A 543 17.32 -33.85 -35.52
CA TYR A 543 16.67 -35.10 -35.10
C TYR A 543 15.45 -34.80 -34.24
N LEU A 544 14.40 -35.60 -34.43
CA LEU A 544 13.20 -35.63 -33.60
C LEU A 544 13.23 -36.93 -32.77
N PRO A 545 13.56 -36.89 -31.47
CA PRO A 545 13.52 -38.09 -30.65
C PRO A 545 12.07 -38.51 -30.41
N ILE A 546 11.75 -39.77 -30.71
CA ILE A 546 10.44 -40.38 -30.46
C ILE A 546 10.65 -41.55 -29.51
N ASP A 547 10.00 -41.50 -28.35
CA ASP A 547 9.94 -42.66 -27.46
C ASP A 547 8.92 -43.66 -28.02
N PRO A 548 9.33 -44.88 -28.41
CA PRO A 548 8.40 -45.89 -28.93
C PRO A 548 7.32 -46.32 -27.93
N GLU A 549 7.52 -46.07 -26.62
CA GLU A 549 6.53 -46.39 -25.58
C GLU A 549 5.41 -45.36 -25.49
N TYR A 550 5.48 -44.24 -26.22
CA TYR A 550 4.41 -43.27 -26.25
C TYR A 550 3.14 -43.82 -26.91
N PRO A 551 1.94 -43.35 -26.49
CA PRO A 551 0.70 -43.70 -27.15
C PRO A 551 0.74 -43.37 -28.65
N ALA A 552 0.15 -44.24 -29.48
CA ALA A 552 0.18 -44.10 -30.94
C ALA A 552 -0.30 -42.71 -31.41
N GLU A 553 -1.36 -42.17 -30.79
CA GLU A 553 -1.88 -40.84 -31.10
C GLU A 553 -0.84 -39.72 -30.89
N ARG A 554 0.01 -39.83 -29.85
CA ARG A 554 1.08 -38.86 -29.58
C ARG A 554 2.20 -38.97 -30.61
N ILE A 555 2.55 -40.19 -31.01
CA ILE A 555 3.56 -40.44 -32.06
C ILE A 555 3.06 -39.90 -33.40
N SER A 556 1.83 -40.23 -33.80
CA SER A 556 1.20 -39.72 -35.03
C SER A 556 1.20 -38.20 -35.04
N TYR A 557 0.76 -37.55 -33.95
CA TYR A 557 0.79 -36.10 -33.84
C TYR A 557 2.20 -35.51 -34.06
N MET A 558 3.23 -36.09 -33.42
CA MET A 558 4.61 -35.62 -33.57
C MET A 558 5.12 -35.77 -35.00
N LEU A 559 4.78 -36.87 -35.67
CA LEU A 559 5.17 -37.13 -37.07
C LEU A 559 4.42 -36.22 -38.05
N ASP A 560 3.14 -35.97 -37.83
CA ASP A 560 2.31 -35.14 -38.70
C ASP A 560 2.69 -33.64 -38.63
N ASP A 561 3.09 -33.18 -37.45
CA ASP A 561 3.56 -31.81 -37.20
C ASP A 561 4.98 -31.59 -37.74
N ALA A 562 5.93 -32.46 -37.38
CA ALA A 562 7.34 -32.31 -37.74
C ALA A 562 7.68 -32.77 -39.17
N ARG A 563 6.83 -33.62 -39.77
CA ARG A 563 6.98 -34.19 -41.12
C ARG A 563 8.42 -34.63 -41.43
N PRO A 564 8.99 -35.55 -40.64
CA PRO A 564 10.37 -35.97 -40.84
C PRO A 564 10.55 -36.61 -42.21
N ALA A 565 11.65 -36.28 -42.88
CA ALA A 565 12.01 -36.85 -44.18
C ALA A 565 12.26 -38.36 -44.07
N LEU A 566 12.77 -38.81 -42.93
CA LEU A 566 13.12 -40.20 -42.63
C LEU A 566 12.82 -40.55 -41.18
N THR A 567 12.57 -41.83 -40.91
CA THR A 567 12.51 -42.39 -39.55
C THR A 567 13.58 -43.46 -39.38
N LEU A 568 14.43 -43.30 -38.38
CA LEU A 568 15.37 -44.30 -37.89
C LEU A 568 14.72 -45.09 -36.76
N THR A 569 14.61 -46.39 -36.93
CA THR A 569 14.01 -47.31 -35.94
C THR A 569 14.71 -48.67 -35.99
N GLU A 570 14.35 -49.57 -35.07
CA GLU A 570 14.88 -50.93 -35.06
C GLU A 570 14.49 -51.67 -36.35
N PRO A 571 15.24 -52.71 -36.76
CA PRO A 571 14.88 -53.49 -37.94
C PRO A 571 13.46 -54.06 -37.83
N ILE A 572 12.55 -53.54 -38.64
CA ILE A 572 11.17 -54.04 -38.73
C ILE A 572 11.19 -55.29 -39.64
N PRO A 573 10.68 -56.46 -39.18
CA PRO A 573 10.59 -57.66 -40.00
C PRO A 573 9.78 -57.40 -41.28
N ALA A 574 10.22 -57.94 -42.42
CA ALA A 574 9.53 -57.75 -43.71
C ALA A 574 8.04 -58.18 -43.70
N ALA A 575 7.66 -59.12 -42.83
CA ALA A 575 6.28 -59.55 -42.65
C ALA A 575 5.38 -58.51 -41.98
N ALA A 576 5.94 -57.50 -41.29
CA ALA A 576 5.17 -56.38 -40.72
C ALA A 576 4.84 -55.30 -41.77
N TYR A 577 5.44 -55.37 -42.97
CA TYR A 577 5.16 -54.46 -44.10
C TYR A 577 4.06 -54.95 -45.06
N SER A 578 3.57 -56.19 -44.94
CA SER A 578 2.74 -56.81 -45.99
C SER A 578 1.35 -56.19 -46.18
N ASP A 579 0.88 -55.39 -45.21
CA ASP A 579 -0.47 -54.80 -45.22
C ASP A 579 -0.48 -53.26 -45.26
N GLN A 580 0.63 -52.59 -45.58
CA GLN A 580 0.67 -51.12 -45.70
C GLN A 580 0.85 -50.64 -47.16
N PRO A 581 0.16 -49.56 -47.58
CA PRO A 581 0.23 -49.09 -48.95
C PRO A 581 1.62 -48.55 -49.29
N SER A 582 2.19 -49.00 -50.41
CA SER A 582 3.36 -48.38 -51.01
C SER A 582 2.93 -47.22 -51.92
N GLY A 583 3.21 -45.97 -51.54
CA GLY A 583 2.94 -44.78 -52.34
C GLY A 583 2.78 -43.51 -51.50
N GLN A 584 2.67 -42.33 -52.13
CA GLN A 584 2.30 -41.10 -51.41
C GLN A 584 0.87 -41.25 -50.87
N ILE A 585 0.72 -41.02 -49.56
CA ILE A 585 -0.56 -41.04 -48.84
C ILE A 585 -1.53 -40.06 -49.52
N THR A 586 -2.69 -40.56 -49.94
CA THR A 586 -3.72 -39.77 -50.62
C THR A 586 -4.43 -38.83 -49.64
N ASP A 587 -5.07 -37.76 -50.13
CA ASP A 587 -5.82 -36.82 -49.28
C ASP A 587 -7.05 -37.45 -48.59
N ALA A 588 -7.41 -38.70 -48.92
CA ALA A 588 -8.45 -39.46 -48.23
C ALA A 588 -7.90 -40.35 -47.09
N GLU A 589 -6.59 -40.57 -47.07
CA GLU A 589 -5.87 -41.29 -46.01
C GLU A 589 -5.24 -40.34 -44.98
N ARG A 590 -5.17 -39.03 -45.29
CA ARG A 590 -5.01 -37.96 -44.30
C ARG A 590 -6.36 -37.60 -43.67
#